data_AF-A0A1G2T0Q4-F1
#
_entry.id   AF-A0A1G2T0Q4-F1
#
_cell.length_a   1.000
_cell.length_b   1.000
_cell.length_c   1.000
_cell.angle_alpha   90.00
_cell.angle_beta   90.00
_cell.angle_gamma   90.00
#
_symmetry.space_group_name_H-M   'P 1'
#
loop_
_entity.id
_entity.type
_entity.pdbx_description
1 polymer ?
#
loop_
_entity_poly.entity_id
_entity_poly.type
_entity_poly.pdbx_seq_one_letter_code
_entity_poly.pdbx_strand_id
1 'polypeptide(L)'
;MKNALIIIGIIIILFGGSIWWSKSMQKNDPDIISRSGLHWHPYLEIYVKGEKQVIPPNIGIGGEYTSHPMGMAPIHTHDDANQGIIHMEFESIVRKEDTKLSKFFDSWNKDINSFGSNVSMIVNGEPNAQLGDYEMKDGAKIELRYE
;
A
#
# COMPACT_ATOMS: atom_id res chain seq x y z
N MET A 1 49.52 -25.56 16.25
CA MET A 1 48.34 -25.28 17.11
C MET A 1 47.94 -23.81 17.13
N LYS A 2 48.87 -22.84 17.29
CA LYS A 2 48.55 -21.40 17.30
C LYS A 2 47.84 -20.89 16.03
N ASN A 3 48.26 -21.34 14.84
CA ASN A 3 47.69 -20.86 13.57
C ASN A 3 46.23 -21.31 13.35
N ALA A 4 45.83 -22.48 13.89
CA ALA A 4 44.47 -22.98 13.79
C ALA A 4 43.47 -22.17 14.64
N LEU A 5 43.90 -21.71 15.82
CA LEU A 5 43.09 -20.86 16.71
C LEU A 5 42.83 -19.48 16.11
N ILE A 6 43.82 -18.92 15.40
CA ILE A 6 43.70 -17.62 14.71
C ILE A 6 42.70 -17.72 13.54
N ILE A 7 42.76 -18.79 12.76
CA ILE A 7 41.85 -19.01 11.63
C ILE A 7 40.40 -19.21 12.11
N ILE A 8 40.19 -19.97 13.18
CA ILE A 8 38.85 -20.17 13.78
C ILE A 8 38.29 -18.85 14.33
N GLY A 9 39.10 -18.03 14.98
CA GLY A 9 38.69 -16.71 15.48
C GLY A 9 38.24 -15.76 14.36
N ILE A 10 38.95 -15.75 13.23
CA ILE A 10 38.61 -14.92 12.06
C ILE A 10 37.29 -15.38 11.43
N ILE A 11 37.07 -16.70 11.33
CA ILE A 11 35.81 -17.27 10.81
C ILE A 11 34.63 -16.88 11.70
N ILE A 12 34.77 -16.97 13.03
CA ILE A 12 33.70 -16.59 13.97
C ILE A 12 33.37 -15.10 13.89
N ILE A 13 34.38 -14.23 13.70
CA ILE A 13 34.17 -12.78 13.55
C ILE A 13 33.49 -12.46 12.21
N LEU A 14 33.87 -13.12 11.11
CA LEU A 14 33.25 -12.92 9.80
C LEU A 14 31.80 -13.45 9.77
N PHE A 15 31.52 -14.61 10.37
CA PHE A 15 30.16 -15.14 10.48
C PHE A 15 29.29 -14.37 11.49
N GLY A 16 29.83 -13.99 12.65
CA GLY A 16 29.11 -13.17 13.63
C GLY A 16 28.83 -11.75 13.14
N GLY A 17 29.83 -11.13 12.49
CA GLY A 17 29.72 -9.80 11.89
C GLY A 17 28.72 -9.76 10.74
N SER A 18 28.69 -10.78 9.87
CA SER A 18 27.73 -10.86 8.76
C SER A 18 26.28 -11.07 9.23
N ILE A 19 26.05 -11.86 10.29
CA ILE A 19 24.72 -12.04 10.88
C ILE A 19 24.23 -10.76 11.57
N TRP A 20 25.11 -10.02 12.23
CA TRP A 20 24.73 -8.77 12.89
C TRP A 20 24.47 -7.64 11.89
N TRP A 21 25.29 -7.53 10.85
CA TRP A 21 25.11 -6.56 9.77
C TRP A 21 23.80 -6.78 9.01
N SER A 22 23.47 -8.03 8.67
CA SER A 22 22.22 -8.34 7.94
C SER A 22 20.97 -7.95 8.72
N LYS A 23 20.93 -8.21 10.04
CA LYS A 23 19.83 -7.77 10.91
C LYS A 23 19.72 -6.24 11.01
N SER A 24 20.85 -5.54 11.04
CA SER A 24 20.87 -4.06 11.09
C SER A 24 20.39 -3.43 9.78
N MET A 25 20.69 -4.03 8.61
CA MET A 25 20.22 -3.53 7.32
C MET A 25 18.71 -3.70 7.18
N GLN A 26 18.17 -4.84 7.63
CA GLN A 26 16.74 -5.13 7.55
C GLN A 26 15.88 -4.17 8.41
N LYS A 27 16.45 -3.54 9.44
CA LYS A 27 15.77 -2.56 10.31
C LYS A 27 15.59 -1.18 9.65
N ASN A 28 16.42 -0.84 8.66
CA ASN A 28 16.50 0.50 8.05
C ASN A 28 15.99 0.56 6.60
N ASP A 29 15.15 -0.39 6.19
CA ASP A 29 14.52 -0.36 4.87
C ASP A 29 13.57 0.87 4.77
N PRO A 30 13.88 1.87 3.93
CA PRO A 30 13.13 3.13 3.85
C PRO A 30 11.78 2.96 3.14
N ASP A 31 11.51 1.80 2.55
CA ASP A 31 10.25 1.52 1.86
C ASP A 31 9.24 0.83 2.76
N ILE A 32 9.64 0.39 3.95
CA ILE A 32 8.73 -0.10 4.97
C ILE A 32 8.02 1.09 5.64
N ILE A 33 6.71 1.17 5.46
CA ILE A 33 5.82 2.14 6.13
C ILE A 33 5.49 1.66 7.55
N SER A 34 5.19 0.37 7.71
CA SER A 34 4.88 -0.23 9.01
C SER A 34 5.39 -1.66 9.10
N ARG A 35 5.73 -2.12 10.32
CA ARG A 35 6.13 -3.51 10.58
C ARG A 35 5.07 -4.34 11.29
N SER A 36 3.99 -3.71 11.74
CA SER A 36 2.97 -4.30 12.61
C SER A 36 1.55 -4.07 12.08
N GLY A 37 1.41 -3.84 10.78
CA GLY A 37 0.14 -3.50 10.17
C GLY A 37 -0.14 -2.01 10.09
N LEU A 38 -1.27 -1.68 9.49
CA LEU A 38 -1.70 -0.32 9.17
C LEU A 38 -3.21 -0.27 9.17
N HIS A 39 -3.77 0.85 9.62
CA HIS A 39 -5.20 1.14 9.52
C HIS A 39 -5.39 2.59 9.10
N TRP A 40 -5.63 2.82 7.81
CA TRP A 40 -5.83 4.16 7.23
C TRP A 40 -7.15 4.27 6.47
N HIS A 41 -7.67 5.51 6.40
CA HIS A 41 -8.91 5.86 5.74
C HIS A 41 -8.75 7.06 4.78
N PRO A 42 -8.10 6.89 3.62
CA PRO A 42 -8.15 7.91 2.57
C PRO A 42 -9.55 8.04 1.96
N TYR A 43 -9.83 9.20 1.40
CA TYR A 43 -11.06 9.54 0.69
C TYR A 43 -10.78 9.64 -0.81
N LEU A 44 -11.58 8.96 -1.63
CA LEU A 44 -11.51 9.02 -3.08
C LEU A 44 -12.83 9.52 -3.68
N GLU A 45 -12.73 10.53 -4.54
CA GLU A 45 -13.81 10.94 -5.42
C GLU A 45 -13.37 10.77 -6.88
N ILE A 46 -14.28 10.25 -7.71
CA ILE A 46 -14.05 10.07 -9.14
C ILE A 46 -15.12 10.86 -9.88
N TYR A 47 -14.71 11.69 -10.84
CA TYR A 47 -15.59 12.45 -11.71
C TYR A 47 -15.32 12.08 -13.16
N VAL A 48 -16.37 11.79 -13.93
CA VAL A 48 -16.29 11.57 -15.38
C VAL A 48 -17.14 12.63 -16.05
N LYS A 49 -16.52 13.49 -16.86
CA LYS A 49 -17.18 14.62 -17.51
C LYS A 49 -17.96 15.50 -16.53
N GLY A 50 -17.38 15.73 -15.36
CA GLY A 50 -18.00 16.49 -14.26
C GLY A 50 -19.02 15.73 -13.42
N GLU A 51 -19.42 14.51 -13.78
CA GLU A 51 -20.37 13.70 -13.02
C GLU A 51 -19.65 12.80 -12.00
N LYS A 52 -20.03 12.91 -10.72
CA LYS A 52 -19.47 12.08 -9.65
C LYS A 52 -19.89 10.61 -9.83
N GLN A 53 -18.90 9.72 -9.86
CA GLN A 53 -19.09 8.28 -9.95
C GLN A 53 -19.30 7.68 -8.57
N VAL A 54 -20.18 6.68 -8.48
CA VAL A 54 -20.41 5.93 -7.25
C VAL A 54 -19.31 4.89 -7.09
N ILE A 55 -18.68 4.87 -5.90
CA ILE A 55 -17.81 3.77 -5.48
C ILE A 55 -18.70 2.73 -4.77
N PRO A 56 -18.81 1.49 -5.29
CA PRO A 56 -19.60 0.45 -4.66
C PRO A 56 -19.08 0.06 -3.27
N PRO A 57 -19.97 -0.37 -2.35
CA PRO A 57 -19.55 -1.07 -1.15
C PRO A 57 -19.00 -2.46 -1.49
N ASN A 58 -18.29 -3.06 -0.54
CA ASN A 58 -17.77 -4.44 -0.60
C ASN A 58 -16.78 -4.71 -1.74
N ILE A 59 -16.09 -3.68 -2.24
CA ILE A 59 -14.90 -3.89 -3.08
C ILE A 59 -13.85 -4.60 -2.21
N GLY A 60 -13.22 -5.65 -2.74
CA GLY A 60 -12.22 -6.40 -1.98
C GLY A 60 -12.80 -7.27 -0.86
N ILE A 61 -14.10 -7.57 -0.85
CA ILE A 61 -14.73 -8.47 0.13
C ILE A 61 -15.37 -9.64 -0.60
N GLY A 62 -15.03 -10.88 -0.22
CA GLY A 62 -15.51 -12.06 -0.95
C GLY A 62 -14.81 -13.37 -0.60
N GLY A 63 -15.29 -14.45 -1.20
CA GLY A 63 -14.76 -15.81 -0.97
C GLY A 63 -13.31 -15.98 -1.42
N GLU A 64 -12.89 -15.19 -2.41
CA GLU A 64 -11.52 -15.11 -2.91
C GLU A 64 -10.52 -14.54 -1.88
N TYR A 65 -11.01 -13.82 -0.87
CA TYR A 65 -10.18 -13.25 0.20
C TYR A 65 -10.26 -14.03 1.51
N THR A 66 -10.76 -15.27 1.50
CA THR A 66 -10.88 -16.14 2.69
C THR A 66 -9.54 -16.44 3.39
N SER A 67 -8.41 -16.25 2.72
CA SER A 67 -7.07 -16.31 3.31
C SER A 67 -6.72 -15.08 4.16
N HIS A 68 -7.50 -14.01 4.06
CA HIS A 68 -7.38 -12.78 4.82
C HIS A 68 -8.44 -12.70 5.93
N PRO A 69 -8.23 -11.87 6.96
CA PRO A 69 -9.20 -11.70 8.05
C PRO A 69 -10.58 -11.35 7.53
N MET A 70 -11.58 -12.06 8.04
CA MET A 70 -13.00 -11.87 7.71
C MET A 70 -13.33 -11.93 6.21
N GLY A 71 -12.45 -12.47 5.35
CA GLY A 71 -12.70 -12.52 3.91
C GLY A 71 -12.53 -11.18 3.20
N MET A 72 -11.61 -10.33 3.66
CA MET A 72 -11.42 -8.96 3.14
C MET A 72 -9.96 -8.74 2.69
N ALA A 73 -9.79 -8.17 1.51
CA ALA A 73 -8.51 -7.71 1.00
C ALA A 73 -7.94 -6.60 1.90
N PRO A 74 -6.60 -6.39 1.93
CA PRO A 74 -6.00 -5.31 2.71
C PRO A 74 -6.47 -3.91 2.32
N ILE A 75 -6.94 -3.73 1.08
CA ILE A 75 -7.61 -2.50 0.63
C ILE A 75 -9.01 -2.84 0.13
N HIS A 76 -10.03 -2.30 0.78
CA HIS A 76 -11.43 -2.65 0.54
C HIS A 76 -12.38 -1.48 0.85
N THR A 77 -13.69 -1.68 0.64
CA THR A 77 -14.74 -0.72 1.00
C THR A 77 -15.86 -1.36 1.80
N HIS A 78 -16.52 -0.58 2.65
CA HIS A 78 -17.71 -0.96 3.41
C HIS A 78 -18.96 -0.18 2.94
N ASP A 79 -20.02 -0.18 3.73
CA ASP A 79 -21.28 0.52 3.46
C ASP A 79 -21.14 2.05 3.43
N ASP A 80 -20.04 2.58 3.94
CA ASP A 80 -19.64 3.99 3.89
C ASP A 80 -18.88 4.38 2.60
N ALA A 81 -18.73 3.48 1.63
CA ALA A 81 -18.11 3.74 0.33
C ALA A 81 -18.72 4.94 -0.42
N ASN A 82 -20.01 5.23 -0.17
CA ASN A 82 -20.69 6.40 -0.73
C ASN A 82 -20.11 7.74 -0.27
N GLN A 83 -19.39 7.77 0.86
CA GLN A 83 -18.63 8.91 1.35
C GLN A 83 -17.23 8.99 0.73
N GLY A 84 -16.86 8.02 -0.11
CA GLY A 84 -15.55 7.90 -0.75
C GLY A 84 -14.49 7.26 0.13
N ILE A 85 -14.86 6.68 1.29
CA ILE A 85 -13.90 6.08 2.21
C ILE A 85 -13.37 4.77 1.63
N ILE A 86 -12.05 4.65 1.61
CA ILE A 86 -11.34 3.40 1.31
C ILE A 86 -10.68 2.93 2.59
N HIS A 87 -10.89 1.67 2.95
CA HIS A 87 -10.25 1.04 4.11
C HIS A 87 -8.92 0.43 3.68
N MET A 88 -7.84 0.80 4.37
CA MET A 88 -6.51 0.21 4.22
C MET A 88 -6.12 -0.46 5.52
N GLU A 89 -6.35 -1.76 5.61
CA GLU A 89 -6.22 -2.57 6.82
C GLU A 89 -5.25 -3.73 6.59
N PHE A 90 -4.01 -3.54 7.00
CA PHE A 90 -2.93 -4.51 6.86
C PHE A 90 -2.56 -5.07 8.22
N GLU A 91 -2.28 -6.37 8.31
CA GLU A 91 -1.93 -7.02 9.60
C GLU A 91 -0.43 -7.13 9.86
N SER A 92 0.40 -6.90 8.84
CA SER A 92 1.84 -7.19 8.91
C SER A 92 2.70 -6.08 8.29
N ILE A 93 3.88 -6.43 7.79
CA ILE A 93 4.78 -5.45 7.18
C ILE A 93 4.06 -4.80 5.99
N VAL A 94 3.97 -3.47 6.01
CA VAL A 94 3.40 -2.66 4.94
C VAL A 94 4.50 -1.86 4.31
N ARG A 95 4.56 -1.88 2.98
CA ARG A 95 5.54 -1.17 2.18
C ARG A 95 4.85 -0.10 1.33
N LYS A 96 5.63 0.84 0.79
CA LYS A 96 5.11 1.92 -0.04
C LYS A 96 4.27 1.42 -1.21
N GLU A 97 4.73 0.39 -1.90
CA GLU A 97 4.05 -0.25 -3.02
C GLU A 97 2.71 -0.88 -2.67
N ASP A 98 2.51 -1.28 -1.41
CA ASP A 98 1.24 -1.82 -0.91
C ASP A 98 0.20 -0.70 -0.75
N THR A 99 0.65 0.55 -0.56
CA THR A 99 -0.20 1.71 -0.30
C THR A 99 -0.54 2.54 -1.54
N LYS A 100 -0.14 2.08 -2.72
CA LYS A 100 -0.39 2.80 -3.98
C LYS A 100 -1.88 2.83 -4.32
N LEU A 101 -2.36 3.95 -4.85
CA LEU A 101 -3.75 4.10 -5.31
C LEU A 101 -4.15 3.00 -6.32
N SER A 102 -3.22 2.56 -7.17
CA SER A 102 -3.46 1.45 -8.10
C SER A 102 -3.91 0.16 -7.39
N LYS A 103 -3.45 -0.09 -6.14
CA LYS A 103 -3.84 -1.28 -5.36
C LYS A 103 -5.32 -1.28 -5.00
N PHE A 104 -5.93 -0.11 -4.80
CA PHE A 104 -7.37 -0.03 -4.65
C PHE A 104 -8.11 -0.41 -5.95
N PHE A 105 -7.63 0.08 -7.09
CA PHE A 105 -8.21 -0.27 -8.39
C PHE A 105 -8.06 -1.77 -8.69
N ASP A 106 -6.93 -2.39 -8.31
CA ASP A 106 -6.72 -3.83 -8.39
C ASP A 106 -7.79 -4.59 -7.58
N SER A 107 -8.05 -4.21 -6.31
CA SER A 107 -9.14 -4.79 -5.49
C SER A 107 -10.52 -4.63 -6.14
N TRP A 108 -10.72 -3.56 -6.90
CA TRP A 108 -11.94 -3.29 -7.66
C TRP A 108 -11.98 -3.99 -9.03
N ASN A 109 -10.95 -4.77 -9.39
CA ASN A 109 -10.80 -5.38 -10.71
C ASN A 109 -10.91 -4.34 -11.85
N LYS A 110 -10.24 -3.20 -11.66
CA LYS A 110 -10.18 -2.09 -12.62
C LYS A 110 -8.74 -1.62 -12.80
N ASP A 111 -8.47 -1.04 -13.96
CA ASP A 111 -7.33 -0.13 -14.13
C ASP A 111 -7.78 1.30 -13.79
N ILE A 112 -6.86 2.17 -13.35
CA ILE A 112 -7.18 3.58 -13.13
C ILE A 112 -7.77 4.23 -14.39
N ASN A 113 -7.31 3.85 -15.59
CA ASN A 113 -7.82 4.36 -16.86
C ASN A 113 -9.17 3.76 -17.30
N SER A 114 -9.81 2.91 -16.47
CA SER A 114 -11.12 2.31 -16.79
C SER A 114 -12.23 3.35 -16.97
N PHE A 115 -12.04 4.56 -16.46
CA PHE A 115 -12.98 5.67 -16.55
C PHE A 115 -12.65 6.65 -17.70
N GLY A 116 -11.51 6.47 -18.36
CA GLY A 116 -10.99 7.33 -19.42
C GLY A 116 -9.46 7.43 -19.38
N SER A 117 -8.84 7.80 -20.49
CA SER A 117 -7.37 7.97 -20.57
C SER A 117 -6.89 9.38 -20.20
N ASN A 118 -7.78 10.37 -20.25
CA ASN A 118 -7.46 11.76 -19.90
C ASN A 118 -7.82 12.03 -18.44
N VAL A 119 -6.94 11.59 -17.53
CA VAL A 119 -7.13 11.73 -16.08
C VAL A 119 -6.25 12.84 -15.52
N SER A 120 -6.84 13.68 -14.67
CA SER A 120 -6.13 14.58 -13.78
C SER A 120 -6.41 14.21 -12.33
N MET A 121 -5.45 14.48 -11.45
CA MET A 121 -5.56 14.15 -10.03
C MET A 121 -5.22 15.34 -9.16
N ILE A 122 -6.04 15.53 -8.13
CA ILE A 122 -5.82 16.49 -7.05
C ILE A 122 -5.72 15.70 -5.75
N VAL A 123 -4.74 16.02 -4.93
CA VAL A 123 -4.55 15.44 -3.60
C VAL A 123 -4.49 16.58 -2.59
N ASN A 124 -5.42 16.57 -1.64
CA ASN A 124 -5.53 17.59 -0.59
C ASN A 124 -5.63 19.03 -1.14
N GLY A 125 -6.26 19.21 -2.29
CA GLY A 125 -6.42 20.50 -2.96
C GLY A 125 -5.28 20.88 -3.91
N GLU A 126 -4.19 20.13 -3.94
CA GLU A 126 -3.03 20.41 -4.80
C GLU A 126 -2.94 19.43 -5.99
N PRO A 127 -2.54 19.90 -7.19
CA PRO A 127 -2.32 19.01 -8.33
C PRO A 127 -1.27 17.94 -8.02
N ASN A 128 -1.54 16.69 -8.40
CA ASN A 128 -0.61 15.58 -8.25
C ASN A 128 -0.58 14.73 -9.52
N ALA A 129 0.62 14.42 -10.02
CA ALA A 129 0.82 13.68 -11.29
C ALA A 129 1.12 12.18 -11.11
N GLN A 130 1.14 11.67 -9.87
CA GLN A 130 1.54 10.29 -9.58
C GLN A 130 0.46 9.27 -9.98
N LEU A 131 -0.80 9.69 -10.10
CA LEU A 131 -1.95 8.84 -10.46
C LEU A 131 -1.95 7.54 -9.64
N GLY A 132 -1.93 6.38 -10.31
CA GLY A 132 -1.91 5.06 -9.65
C GLY A 132 -0.69 4.84 -8.74
N ASP A 133 0.42 5.54 -8.97
CA ASP A 133 1.63 5.45 -8.14
C ASP A 133 1.58 6.31 -6.87
N TYR A 134 0.50 7.08 -6.66
CA TYR A 134 0.33 7.85 -5.45
C TYR A 134 0.24 6.94 -4.22
N GLU A 135 1.16 7.10 -3.27
CA GLU A 135 1.11 6.44 -1.97
C GLU A 135 0.02 7.07 -1.10
N MET A 136 -1.11 6.40 -0.98
CA MET A 136 -2.21 6.85 -0.14
C MET A 136 -1.77 6.94 1.32
N LYS A 137 -2.18 8.01 2.00
CA LYS A 137 -1.93 8.28 3.42
C LYS A 137 -3.26 8.43 4.15
N ASP A 138 -3.24 8.27 5.48
CA ASP A 138 -4.44 8.46 6.29
C ASP A 138 -5.08 9.83 6.08
N GLY A 139 -6.40 9.84 5.92
CA GLY A 139 -7.19 11.07 5.71
C GLY A 139 -6.88 11.85 4.42
N ALA A 140 -6.04 11.32 3.52
CA ALA A 140 -5.77 11.98 2.24
C ALA A 140 -7.06 12.10 1.42
N LYS A 141 -7.31 13.29 0.86
CA LYS A 141 -8.45 13.54 -0.04
C LYS A 141 -7.97 13.52 -1.47
N ILE A 142 -8.36 12.49 -2.21
CA ILE A 142 -7.94 12.22 -3.57
C ILE A 142 -9.14 12.46 -4.48
N GLU A 143 -8.94 13.27 -5.51
CA GLU A 143 -9.94 13.53 -6.53
C GLU A 143 -9.35 13.18 -7.90
N LEU A 144 -10.04 12.30 -8.62
CA LEU A 144 -9.73 11.95 -10.00
C LEU A 144 -10.78 12.56 -10.93
N ARG A 145 -10.34 13.29 -11.95
CA ARG A 145 -11.23 13.85 -12.98
C ARG A 145 -10.85 13.32 -14.35
N TYR A 146 -11.82 12.72 -15.02
CA TYR A 146 -11.72 12.19 -16.37
C TYR A 146 -12.55 13.06 -17.31
N GLU A 147 -11.93 13.52 -18.40
CA GLU A 147 -12.57 14.37 -19.43
C GLU A 147 -12.84 13.62 -20.73
#